data_AF-A0AAU6XVF3-F1
#
_entry.id   AF-A0AAU6XVF3-F1
#
_cell.length_a   1.000
_cell.length_b   1.000
_cell.length_c   1.000
_cell.angle_alpha   90.00
_cell.angle_beta   90.00
_cell.angle_gamma   90.00
#
_symmetry.space_group_name_H-M   'P 1'
#
loop_
_entity.id
_entity.type
_entity.pdbx_description
1 polymer ?
#
loop_
_entity_poly.entity_id
_entity_poly.type
_entity_poly.pdbx_seq_one_letter_code
_entity_poly.pdbx_strand_id
1 'polypeptide(L)'
;MDYFKKLLTLLNIERDDDRKAYLKLTETSSATDRRANGLTWYPIAIRGTELSHGDYLTVEVERTTHQEITHQLRFGASAALFSNHDPKNNRVEGTIAYVGRDRLKITLLTDELPDWSRDGKLGIDLLFDENSYKEMQDALKTADALSDKQTDFRLIQVLTGQKPPSFLNRAGYTSTVSLNGSQNKAVDQIIDAQDLCIVHGPPGTGKTTTLVQAIKTLIAQEGEQVLVVAPSNTAVDLLSEKLAAEGLRVLRIGNPVRVSDRLTALTLDEQIANHPHMKEIKKLKKQAAEYKNMAHKYKRSFGKAERDQRKALFDEAHRIMKDVGKTEQYITDDLTAKAQVITATLVGSNHYTTRNLKFKTVFIDEAGQALEPACWIPILKAQKVILAGDHYQLPPTIKSAEAAKGGLSTTLLEKCTLLHPKAVTLLEEQYRMNESIMGYSSKVFYQDKLIANSSVAKQLLFEGDLPLNFVDTAGCGFDEKMEGTSSTNPEEATFLFTHLAQLVEQLSGHYALTNFPSIAVISPYKEQIRLLRDQLANHPELVTYGDKIAINTIDSFQGQERDVVYISMTRSNNQGDIGFLSDIRRMNVAMTRARKKLVVIGDSSTLAQLPFYADFITYAEQQGGYQSAWEYTS
;
A
#
# COMPACT_ATOMS: atom_id res chain seq x y z
N MET A 1 -31.06 2.88 0.93
CA MET A 1 -31.05 2.00 -0.29
C MET A 1 -30.49 0.62 0.05
N ASP A 2 -30.83 -0.46 -0.66
CA ASP A 2 -30.26 -1.80 -0.34
C ASP A 2 -28.74 -1.91 -0.60
N TYR A 3 -28.19 -1.03 -1.45
CA TYR A 3 -26.78 -0.99 -1.82
C TYR A 3 -25.81 -0.92 -0.62
N PHE A 4 -25.97 0.09 0.24
CA PHE A 4 -25.07 0.32 1.38
C PHE A 4 -25.27 -0.73 2.49
N LYS A 5 -26.51 -1.22 2.65
CA LYS A 5 -26.82 -2.29 3.60
C LYS A 5 -26.12 -3.59 3.21
N LYS A 6 -26.16 -3.97 1.92
CA LYS A 6 -25.42 -5.12 1.40
C LYS A 6 -23.91 -4.99 1.64
N LEU A 7 -23.32 -3.83 1.30
CA LEU A 7 -21.88 -3.59 1.52
C LEU A 7 -21.51 -3.68 3.01
N LEU A 8 -22.34 -3.13 3.89
CA LEU A 8 -22.12 -3.18 5.33
C LEU A 8 -22.14 -4.62 5.85
N THR A 9 -23.08 -5.45 5.38
CA THR A 9 -23.14 -6.88 5.72
C THR A 9 -21.87 -7.61 5.28
N LEU A 10 -21.43 -7.42 4.03
CA LEU A 10 -20.21 -8.05 3.52
C LEU A 10 -18.96 -7.60 4.28
N LEU A 11 -18.88 -6.32 4.64
CA LEU A 11 -17.78 -5.79 5.45
C LEU A 11 -17.75 -6.39 6.86
N ASN A 12 -18.92 -6.66 7.46
CA ASN A 12 -18.99 -7.31 8.76
C ASN A 12 -18.52 -8.77 8.69
N ILE A 13 -18.91 -9.51 7.64
CA ILE A 13 -18.43 -10.88 7.41
C ILE A 13 -16.91 -10.90 7.27
N GLU A 14 -16.35 -10.01 6.45
CA GLU A 14 -14.90 -9.86 6.28
C GLU A 14 -14.20 -9.55 7.61
N ARG A 15 -14.71 -8.57 8.36
CA ARG A 15 -14.17 -8.20 9.67
C ARG A 15 -14.15 -9.39 10.64
N ASP A 16 -15.25 -10.11 10.72
CA ASP A 16 -15.42 -11.19 11.69
C ASP A 16 -14.51 -12.38 11.34
N ASP A 17 -14.32 -12.69 10.07
CA ASP A 17 -13.39 -13.75 9.63
C ASP A 17 -11.92 -13.33 9.76
N ASP A 18 -11.57 -12.07 9.44
CA ASP A 18 -10.23 -11.53 9.65
C ASP A 18 -9.89 -11.51 11.14
N ARG A 19 -10.84 -11.13 12.00
CA ARG A 19 -10.70 -11.20 13.47
C ARG A 19 -10.49 -12.64 13.95
N LYS A 20 -11.27 -13.60 13.47
CA LYS A 20 -11.09 -15.04 13.82
C LYS A 20 -9.72 -15.55 13.38
N ALA A 21 -9.28 -15.20 12.17
CA ALA A 21 -7.98 -15.60 11.65
C ALA A 21 -6.83 -15.01 12.50
N TYR A 22 -6.93 -13.73 12.85
CA TYR A 22 -6.01 -13.06 13.77
C TYR A 22 -5.98 -13.76 15.14
N LEU A 23 -7.14 -14.00 15.77
CA LEU A 23 -7.23 -14.66 17.07
C LEU A 23 -6.61 -16.07 17.05
N LYS A 24 -6.92 -16.86 16.02
CA LYS A 24 -6.33 -18.20 15.83
C LYS A 24 -4.81 -18.12 15.78
N LEU A 25 -4.26 -17.11 15.10
CA LEU A 25 -2.83 -16.92 14.95
C LEU A 25 -2.17 -16.33 16.20
N THR A 26 -2.86 -15.56 17.04
CA THR A 26 -2.27 -14.92 18.23
C THR A 26 -2.46 -15.69 19.54
N GLU A 27 -3.58 -16.39 19.72
CA GLU A 27 -3.89 -17.08 20.99
C GLU A 27 -3.10 -18.38 21.18
N THR A 28 -2.74 -19.05 20.09
CA THR A 28 -2.08 -20.36 20.12
C THR A 28 -0.57 -20.30 19.90
N SER A 29 -0.05 -19.13 19.52
CA SER A 29 1.34 -18.95 19.09
C SER A 29 2.22 -18.38 20.19
N SER A 30 3.48 -18.82 20.25
CA SER A 30 4.47 -18.24 21.16
C SER A 30 4.88 -16.83 20.69
N ALA A 31 5.46 -16.01 21.57
CA ALA A 31 6.03 -14.72 21.16
C ALA A 31 7.09 -14.87 20.05
N THR A 32 7.79 -16.01 20.02
CA THR A 32 8.74 -16.37 18.96
C THR A 32 8.05 -16.57 17.61
N ASP A 33 6.93 -17.30 17.59
CA ASP A 33 6.16 -17.57 16.38
C ASP A 33 5.49 -16.28 15.86
N ARG A 34 4.93 -15.46 16.76
CA ARG A 34 4.36 -14.16 16.36
C ARG A 34 5.41 -13.22 15.79
N ARG A 35 6.63 -13.23 16.36
CA ARG A 35 7.77 -12.48 15.81
C ARG A 35 8.18 -12.99 14.43
N ALA A 36 8.25 -14.31 14.23
CA ALA A 36 8.54 -14.89 12.91
C ALA A 36 7.49 -14.50 11.85
N ASN A 37 6.23 -14.36 12.26
CA ASN A 37 5.14 -13.86 11.41
C ASN A 37 5.10 -12.32 11.30
N GLY A 38 6.03 -11.61 11.94
CA GLY A 38 6.13 -10.16 11.90
C GLY A 38 5.06 -9.40 12.71
N LEU A 39 4.30 -10.08 13.58
CA LEU A 39 3.25 -9.46 14.39
C LEU A 39 3.76 -8.89 15.71
N THR A 40 4.96 -9.27 16.13
CA THR A 40 5.49 -8.96 17.45
C THR A 40 6.93 -8.47 17.39
N TRP A 41 7.24 -7.39 18.10
CA TRP A 41 8.60 -7.07 18.50
C TRP A 41 8.87 -7.68 19.88
N TYR A 42 9.82 -8.61 19.95
CA TYR A 42 10.24 -9.25 21.19
C TYR A 42 11.67 -9.77 21.05
N PRO A 43 12.55 -9.63 22.05
CA PRO A 43 12.45 -8.72 23.19
C PRO A 43 12.65 -7.24 22.79
N ILE A 44 12.09 -6.33 23.59
CA ILE A 44 12.33 -4.89 23.49
C ILE A 44 12.85 -4.30 24.79
N ALA A 45 13.46 -3.12 24.72
CA ALA A 45 13.84 -2.31 25.87
C ALA A 45 13.17 -0.93 25.81
N ILE A 46 12.68 -0.44 26.95
CA ILE A 46 12.15 0.93 27.06
C ILE A 46 13.34 1.90 27.14
N ARG A 47 13.35 2.93 26.29
CA ARG A 47 14.40 3.96 26.20
C ARG A 47 13.97 5.31 26.76
N GLY A 48 12.67 5.60 26.76
CA GLY A 48 12.15 6.84 27.30
C GLY A 48 10.64 6.82 27.43
N THR A 49 10.12 7.77 28.21
CA THR A 49 8.68 8.04 28.31
C THR A 49 8.42 9.54 28.24
N GLU A 50 7.33 9.92 27.58
CA GLU A 50 6.89 11.30 27.42
C GLU A 50 5.36 11.38 27.54
N LEU A 51 4.83 12.42 28.17
CA LEU A 51 3.38 12.64 28.24
C LEU A 51 2.90 13.28 26.93
N SER A 52 1.87 12.70 26.34
CA SER A 52 1.27 13.14 25.08
C SER A 52 -0.07 13.86 25.30
N HIS A 53 -0.73 14.26 24.20
CA HIS A 53 -1.99 14.99 24.25
C HIS A 53 -3.07 14.14 24.95
N GLY A 54 -3.75 14.69 25.96
CA GLY A 54 -4.80 13.98 26.72
C GLY A 54 -4.32 13.15 27.92
N ASP A 55 -3.15 13.46 28.50
CA ASP A 55 -2.53 12.74 29.64
C ASP A 55 -2.14 11.27 29.38
N TYR A 56 -2.16 10.81 28.12
CA TYR A 56 -1.67 9.49 27.73
C TYR A 56 -0.14 9.42 27.71
N LEU A 57 0.41 8.32 28.19
CA LEU A 57 1.85 8.07 28.24
C LEU A 57 2.36 7.53 26.90
N THR A 58 3.30 8.22 26.28
CA THR A 58 4.06 7.73 25.12
C THR A 58 5.36 7.10 25.59
N VAL A 59 5.62 5.88 25.15
CA VAL A 59 6.79 5.07 25.52
C VAL A 59 7.64 4.85 24.28
N GLU A 60 8.90 5.26 24.34
CA GLU A 60 9.91 4.95 23.33
C GLU A 60 10.56 3.61 23.67
N VAL A 61 10.53 2.68 22.71
CA VAL A 61 11.09 1.35 22.83
C VAL A 61 12.08 1.06 21.70
N GLU A 62 13.00 0.13 21.94
CA GLU A 62 13.98 -0.32 20.98
C GLU A 62 14.05 -1.85 20.92
N ARG A 63 14.19 -2.42 19.72
CA ARG A 63 14.49 -3.84 19.53
C ARG A 63 15.94 -4.14 19.89
N THR A 64 16.12 -5.05 20.84
CA THR A 64 17.46 -5.43 21.31
C THR A 64 18.07 -6.58 20.51
N THR A 65 17.25 -7.43 19.89
CA THR A 65 17.71 -8.54 19.02
C THR A 65 16.74 -8.73 17.84
N HIS A 66 17.14 -9.58 16.88
CA HIS A 66 16.32 -9.95 15.71
C HIS A 66 15.91 -8.74 14.84
N GLN A 67 16.80 -7.77 14.69
CA GLN A 67 16.59 -6.53 13.94
C GLN A 67 16.34 -6.79 12.44
N GLU A 68 16.86 -7.90 11.92
CA GLU A 68 16.67 -8.33 10.53
C GLU A 68 15.26 -8.89 10.24
N ILE A 69 14.45 -9.17 11.26
CA ILE A 69 13.09 -9.70 11.07
C ILE A 69 12.14 -8.56 10.67
N THR A 70 11.54 -8.70 9.49
CA THR A 70 10.49 -7.82 8.98
C THR A 70 9.22 -7.92 9.83
N HIS A 71 8.53 -6.80 10.03
CA HIS A 71 7.32 -6.73 10.86
C HIS A 71 6.21 -5.93 10.19
N GLN A 72 5.00 -6.06 10.74
CA GLN A 72 3.77 -5.43 10.26
C GLN A 72 3.35 -4.23 11.12
N LEU A 73 4.06 -3.94 12.23
CA LEU A 73 3.84 -2.76 13.06
C LEU A 73 4.04 -1.49 12.22
N ARG A 74 3.04 -0.62 12.25
CA ARG A 74 2.96 0.62 11.47
C ARG A 74 2.38 1.75 12.32
N PHE A 75 2.66 2.98 11.95
CA PHE A 75 2.02 4.15 12.58
C PHE A 75 0.50 4.05 12.57
N GLY A 76 -0.12 4.49 13.65
CA GLY A 76 -1.57 4.48 13.84
C GLY A 76 -2.15 3.09 14.11
N ALA A 77 -1.35 2.02 14.04
CA ALA A 77 -1.85 0.69 14.38
C ALA A 77 -2.04 0.57 15.88
N SER A 78 -3.16 -0.06 16.25
CA SER A 78 -3.38 -0.54 17.61
C SER A 78 -2.33 -1.58 17.93
N ALA A 79 -1.70 -1.44 19.09
CA ALA A 79 -0.69 -2.35 19.58
C ALA A 79 -0.79 -2.48 21.09
N ALA A 80 -0.12 -3.47 21.65
CA ALA A 80 -0.06 -3.62 23.09
C ALA A 80 1.36 -3.89 23.56
N LEU A 81 1.79 -3.13 24.56
CA LEU A 81 2.96 -3.45 25.36
C LEU A 81 2.60 -4.64 26.27
N PHE A 82 3.41 -5.69 26.27
CA PHE A 82 3.20 -6.86 27.12
C PHE A 82 4.49 -7.33 27.79
N SER A 83 4.36 -8.08 28.89
CA SER A 83 5.45 -8.83 29.51
C SER A 83 5.29 -10.32 29.26
N ASN A 84 6.36 -10.99 28.82
CA ASN A 84 6.33 -12.43 28.55
C ASN A 84 6.32 -13.29 29.83
N HIS A 85 6.40 -12.68 31.02
CA HIS A 85 6.24 -13.41 32.29
C HIS A 85 4.78 -13.79 32.56
N ASP A 86 3.82 -12.93 32.19
CA ASP A 86 2.38 -13.23 32.15
C ASP A 86 1.72 -12.50 30.98
N PRO A 87 1.80 -13.05 29.75
CA PRO A 87 1.34 -12.36 28.54
C PRO A 87 -0.16 -12.03 28.51
N LYS A 88 -0.98 -12.71 29.34
CA LYS A 88 -2.43 -12.53 29.34
C LYS A 88 -2.86 -11.36 30.21
N ASN A 89 -2.24 -11.20 31.39
CA ASN A 89 -2.64 -10.16 32.34
C ASN A 89 -1.71 -8.93 32.30
N ASN A 90 -0.43 -9.11 31.96
CA ASN A 90 0.54 -8.02 31.91
C ASN A 90 0.57 -7.43 30.50
N ARG A 91 -0.50 -6.71 30.14
CA ARG A 91 -0.69 -6.10 28.83
C ARG A 91 -1.34 -4.72 28.97
N VAL A 92 -0.85 -3.73 28.23
CA VAL A 92 -1.48 -2.41 28.10
C VAL A 92 -1.55 -2.04 26.62
N GLU A 93 -2.76 -1.67 26.19
CA GLU A 93 -3.04 -1.25 24.82
C GLU A 93 -2.62 0.19 24.57
N GLY A 94 -2.30 0.47 23.32
CA GLY A 94 -1.91 1.78 22.85
C GLY A 94 -1.96 1.88 21.34
N THR A 95 -1.66 3.07 20.84
CA THR A 95 -1.53 3.35 19.41
C THR A 95 -0.08 3.66 19.09
N ILE A 96 0.44 3.07 18.02
CA ILE A 96 1.80 3.34 17.57
C ILE A 96 1.91 4.76 17.02
N ALA A 97 2.67 5.62 17.69
CA ALA A 97 2.92 7.01 17.32
C ALA A 97 4.13 7.18 16.38
N TYR A 98 5.05 6.21 16.35
CA TYR A 98 6.20 6.24 15.44
C TYR A 98 6.78 4.84 15.27
N VAL A 99 7.26 4.51 14.08
CA VAL A 99 8.04 3.29 13.81
C VAL A 99 9.22 3.67 12.93
N GLY A 100 10.43 3.44 13.43
CA GLY A 100 11.67 3.44 12.66
C GLY A 100 12.20 2.01 12.48
N ARG A 101 13.46 1.89 12.04
CA ARG A 101 14.11 0.59 11.84
C ARG A 101 14.12 -0.24 13.13
N ASP A 102 14.72 0.29 14.19
CA ASP A 102 14.87 -0.44 15.46
C ASP A 102 14.14 0.22 16.64
N ARG A 103 13.57 1.40 16.42
CA ARG A 103 12.88 2.20 17.44
C ARG A 103 11.41 2.37 17.13
N LEU A 104 10.58 2.38 18.15
CA LEU A 104 9.14 2.59 18.05
C LEU A 104 8.67 3.44 19.21
N LYS A 105 7.71 4.33 18.96
CA LYS A 105 6.97 5.03 20.03
C LYS A 105 5.53 4.55 20.04
N ILE A 106 5.04 4.17 21.22
CA ILE A 106 3.66 3.75 21.44
C ILE A 106 3.03 4.66 22.49
N THR A 107 1.90 5.27 22.15
CA THR A 107 1.05 6.03 23.08
C THR A 107 0.09 5.05 23.74
N LEU A 108 0.33 4.73 25.01
CA LEU A 108 -0.46 3.81 25.80
C LEU A 108 -1.74 4.48 26.31
N LEU A 109 -2.81 3.72 26.47
CA LEU A 109 -4.08 4.14 27.06
C LEU A 109 -4.01 4.19 28.61
N THR A 110 -2.88 4.67 29.14
CA THR A 110 -2.60 4.84 30.57
C THR A 110 -1.71 6.06 30.77
N ASP A 111 -1.72 6.62 31.97
CA ASP A 111 -0.95 7.78 32.40
C ASP A 111 0.41 7.42 33.03
N GLU A 112 0.58 6.18 33.51
CA GLU A 112 1.84 5.68 34.08
C GLU A 112 2.21 4.29 33.57
N LEU A 113 3.52 3.98 33.55
CA LEU A 113 4.00 2.65 33.21
C LEU A 113 3.59 1.64 34.30
N PRO A 114 3.01 0.48 33.95
CA PRO A 114 2.71 -0.56 34.93
C PRO A 114 3.97 -1.08 35.62
N ASP A 115 3.86 -1.53 36.87
CA ASP A 115 5.01 -2.04 37.65
C ASP A 115 5.76 -3.17 36.93
N TRP A 116 5.02 -4.09 36.28
CA TRP A 116 5.59 -5.21 35.52
C TRP A 116 6.44 -4.79 34.32
N SER A 117 6.33 -3.53 33.87
CA SER A 117 7.17 -3.01 32.78
C SER A 117 8.66 -2.95 33.15
N ARG A 118 9.00 -3.14 34.44
CA ARG A 118 10.39 -3.15 34.94
C ARG A 118 11.00 -4.56 34.99
N ASP A 119 10.19 -5.60 34.82
CA ASP A 119 10.59 -7.00 35.06
C ASP A 119 11.31 -7.64 33.85
N GLY A 120 11.51 -6.88 32.78
CA GLY A 120 12.14 -7.34 31.54
C GLY A 120 11.25 -8.29 30.72
N LYS A 121 11.82 -8.89 29.66
CA LYS A 121 11.10 -9.73 28.68
C LYS A 121 9.84 -9.04 28.12
N LEU A 122 9.98 -7.77 27.78
CA LEU A 122 8.90 -6.99 27.21
C LEU A 122 8.79 -7.23 25.71
N GLY A 123 7.57 -7.11 25.19
CA GLY A 123 7.28 -7.15 23.77
C GLY A 123 6.19 -6.15 23.38
N ILE A 124 6.06 -5.91 22.09
CA ILE A 124 4.92 -5.20 21.50
C ILE A 124 4.24 -6.13 20.51
N ASP A 125 2.97 -6.42 20.75
CA ASP A 125 2.10 -7.15 19.83
C ASP A 125 1.27 -6.16 19.00
N LEU A 126 1.22 -6.39 17.69
CA LEU A 126 0.22 -5.75 16.82
C LEU A 126 -1.16 -6.26 17.18
N LEU A 127 -2.13 -5.36 17.39
CA LEU A 127 -3.53 -5.71 17.61
C LEU A 127 -4.30 -5.76 16.29
N PHE A 128 -5.47 -6.39 16.32
CA PHE A 128 -6.42 -6.37 15.21
C PHE A 128 -6.85 -4.94 14.88
N ASP A 129 -6.91 -4.60 13.59
CA ASP A 129 -7.21 -3.25 13.12
C ASP A 129 -8.73 -2.97 13.14
N GLU A 130 -9.32 -2.82 14.34
CA GLU A 130 -10.74 -2.48 14.47
C GLU A 130 -11.08 -1.09 13.89
N ASN A 131 -10.13 -0.15 13.91
CA ASN A 131 -10.37 1.23 13.52
C ASN A 131 -10.66 1.33 12.01
N SER A 132 -9.88 0.68 11.15
CA SER A 132 -10.12 0.71 9.71
C SER A 132 -11.52 0.19 9.35
N TYR A 133 -11.97 -0.90 9.98
CA TYR A 133 -13.34 -1.40 9.79
C TYR A 133 -14.40 -0.44 10.30
N LYS A 134 -14.19 0.17 11.47
CA LYS A 134 -15.11 1.16 12.03
C LYS A 134 -15.28 2.38 11.11
N GLU A 135 -14.18 2.93 10.61
CA GLU A 135 -14.20 4.08 9.68
C GLU A 135 -14.96 3.75 8.39
N MET A 136 -14.74 2.55 7.83
CA MET A 136 -15.50 2.08 6.67
C MET A 136 -16.99 1.90 6.98
N GLN A 137 -17.34 1.31 8.13
CA GLN A 137 -18.74 1.13 8.55
C GLN A 137 -19.45 2.46 8.75
N ASP A 138 -18.79 3.43 9.38
CA ASP A 138 -19.36 4.75 9.65
C ASP A 138 -19.54 5.56 8.36
N ALA A 139 -18.63 5.43 7.39
CA ALA A 139 -18.81 5.98 6.05
C ALA A 139 -20.03 5.37 5.35
N LEU A 140 -20.18 4.05 5.35
CA LEU A 140 -21.33 3.38 4.73
C LEU A 140 -22.67 3.79 5.37
N LYS A 141 -22.74 3.87 6.70
CA LYS A 141 -23.94 4.35 7.41
C LYS A 141 -24.28 5.79 7.06
N THR A 142 -23.26 6.64 6.97
CA THR A 142 -23.43 8.04 6.56
C THR A 142 -23.93 8.14 5.12
N ALA A 143 -23.38 7.34 4.21
CA ALA A 143 -23.83 7.29 2.82
C ALA A 143 -25.28 6.79 2.69
N ASP A 144 -25.69 5.76 3.44
CA ASP A 144 -27.08 5.28 3.47
C ASP A 144 -28.05 6.35 3.99
N ALA A 145 -27.68 7.03 5.09
CA ALA A 145 -28.49 8.11 5.65
C ALA A 145 -28.64 9.32 4.72
N LEU A 146 -27.59 9.67 3.96
CA LEU A 146 -27.64 10.73 2.94
C LEU A 146 -28.46 10.29 1.72
N SER A 147 -28.36 9.02 1.36
CA SER A 147 -29.13 8.43 0.26
C SER A 147 -30.64 8.44 0.53
N ASP A 148 -31.07 8.16 1.75
CA ASP A 148 -32.49 8.05 2.10
C ASP A 148 -33.19 9.41 2.24
N LYS A 149 -32.45 10.48 2.56
CA LYS A 149 -33.02 11.83 2.72
C LYS A 149 -33.43 12.51 1.39
N GLN A 150 -33.19 11.88 0.23
CA GLN A 150 -33.32 12.48 -1.11
C GLN A 150 -32.63 13.86 -1.29
N THR A 151 -31.82 14.27 -0.32
CA THR A 151 -31.05 15.52 -0.34
C THR A 151 -29.77 15.33 -1.15
N ASP A 152 -29.69 16.01 -2.29
CA ASP A 152 -28.55 16.65 -2.99
C ASP A 152 -27.15 16.00 -3.08
N PHE A 153 -26.90 14.78 -2.57
CA PHE A 153 -25.62 14.11 -2.80
C PHE A 153 -25.61 13.41 -4.16
N ARG A 154 -25.58 14.23 -5.23
CA ARG A 154 -25.53 13.80 -6.64
C ARG A 154 -24.46 12.73 -6.87
N LEU A 155 -23.31 12.86 -6.22
CA LEU A 155 -22.21 11.90 -6.33
C LEU A 155 -22.61 10.48 -5.92
N ILE A 156 -23.43 10.30 -4.87
CA ILE A 156 -23.94 8.97 -4.47
C ILE A 156 -24.80 8.37 -5.59
N GLN A 157 -25.69 9.17 -6.18
CA GLN A 157 -26.56 8.73 -7.28
C GLN A 157 -25.75 8.33 -8.53
N VAL A 158 -24.69 9.07 -8.83
CA VAL A 158 -23.79 8.74 -9.96
C VAL A 158 -23.03 7.44 -9.69
N LEU A 159 -22.36 7.33 -8.54
CA LEU A 159 -21.52 6.17 -8.22
C LEU A 159 -22.31 4.86 -8.01
N THR A 160 -23.59 4.96 -7.63
CA THR A 160 -24.49 3.80 -7.50
C THR A 160 -25.31 3.52 -8.77
N GLY A 161 -25.08 4.26 -9.86
CA GLY A 161 -25.68 4.00 -11.17
C GLY A 161 -27.08 4.57 -11.39
N GLN A 162 -27.61 5.39 -10.48
CA GLN A 162 -28.93 6.02 -10.62
C GLN A 162 -28.94 7.21 -11.58
N LYS A 163 -27.80 7.91 -11.72
CA LYS A 163 -27.64 9.04 -12.64
C LYS A 163 -26.33 8.90 -13.43
N PRO A 164 -26.29 9.41 -14.68
CA PRO A 164 -25.04 9.52 -15.41
C PRO A 164 -24.19 10.70 -14.89
N PRO A 165 -22.86 10.62 -14.96
CA PRO A 165 -21.97 11.75 -14.71
C PRO A 165 -22.14 12.83 -15.78
N SER A 166 -21.95 14.10 -15.40
CA SER A 166 -21.99 15.24 -16.33
C SER A 166 -20.60 15.87 -16.56
N PHE A 167 -20.45 16.52 -17.72
CA PHE A 167 -19.22 17.17 -18.19
C PHE A 167 -19.54 18.56 -18.74
N LEU A 168 -18.67 19.55 -18.53
CA LEU A 168 -18.90 20.95 -18.95
C LEU A 168 -18.55 21.23 -20.42
N ASN A 169 -17.81 20.35 -21.10
CA ASN A 169 -17.31 20.53 -22.47
C ASN A 169 -16.64 21.91 -22.66
N ARG A 170 -15.67 22.26 -21.80
CA ARG A 170 -14.94 23.54 -21.95
C ARG A 170 -14.02 23.44 -23.18
N ALA A 171 -13.87 24.53 -23.94
CA ALA A 171 -13.06 24.53 -25.16
C ALA A 171 -11.57 24.32 -24.83
N GLY A 172 -11.01 23.22 -25.35
CA GLY A 172 -9.58 22.90 -25.55
C GLY A 172 -8.58 23.48 -24.54
N TYR A 173 -8.16 22.64 -23.59
CA TYR A 173 -7.04 22.97 -22.71
C TYR A 173 -5.71 22.98 -23.48
N THR A 174 -4.76 23.81 -23.03
CA THR A 174 -3.41 23.88 -23.57
C THR A 174 -2.70 22.55 -23.31
N SER A 175 -2.64 21.69 -24.33
CA SER A 175 -1.91 20.42 -24.28
C SER A 175 -0.54 20.63 -23.65
N THR A 176 -0.26 19.90 -22.57
CA THR A 176 1.08 19.91 -21.98
C THR A 176 1.98 19.13 -22.93
N VAL A 177 3.01 19.81 -23.44
CA VAL A 177 3.97 19.24 -24.42
C VAL A 177 4.63 17.94 -23.91
N SER A 178 4.68 17.75 -22.58
CA SER A 178 5.26 16.58 -21.93
C SER A 178 4.35 15.34 -21.87
N LEU A 179 3.05 15.47 -22.14
CA LEU A 179 2.10 14.35 -22.09
C LEU A 179 1.76 13.85 -23.49
N ASN A 180 1.53 12.54 -23.63
CA ASN A 180 1.03 11.98 -24.88
C ASN A 180 -0.47 12.28 -25.10
N GLY A 181 -1.01 11.89 -26.26
CA GLY A 181 -2.41 12.18 -26.62
C GLY A 181 -3.43 11.58 -25.65
N SER A 182 -3.24 10.32 -25.23
CA SER A 182 -4.16 9.64 -24.29
C SER A 182 -4.13 10.26 -22.89
N GLN A 183 -2.95 10.70 -22.44
CA GLN A 183 -2.76 11.38 -21.16
C GLN A 183 -3.36 12.80 -21.17
N ASN A 184 -3.17 13.57 -22.25
CA ASN A 184 -3.82 14.88 -22.41
C ASN A 184 -5.35 14.74 -22.42
N LYS A 185 -5.89 13.76 -23.15
CA LYS A 185 -7.33 13.47 -23.14
C LYS A 185 -7.85 13.14 -21.73
N ALA A 186 -7.09 12.40 -20.94
CA ALA A 186 -7.44 12.12 -19.56
C ALA A 186 -7.45 13.38 -18.69
N VAL A 187 -6.46 14.27 -18.85
CA VAL A 187 -6.41 15.58 -18.17
C VAL A 187 -7.63 16.43 -18.53
N ASP A 188 -7.96 16.54 -19.82
CA ASP A 188 -9.11 17.30 -20.30
C ASP A 188 -10.41 16.77 -19.70
N GLN A 189 -10.61 15.46 -19.73
CA GLN A 189 -11.80 14.83 -19.17
C GLN A 189 -11.89 15.00 -17.65
N ILE A 190 -10.75 14.95 -16.94
CA ILE A 190 -10.71 15.24 -15.50
C ILE A 190 -11.19 16.66 -15.24
N ILE A 191 -10.73 17.65 -16.00
CA ILE A 191 -11.10 19.05 -15.80
C ILE A 191 -12.60 19.24 -16.08
N ASP A 192 -13.10 18.69 -17.18
CA ASP A 192 -14.49 18.85 -17.60
C ASP A 192 -15.51 18.13 -16.71
N ALA A 193 -15.10 17.03 -16.06
CA ALA A 193 -16.00 16.25 -15.21
C ALA A 193 -16.60 17.09 -14.07
N GLN A 194 -17.89 16.91 -13.80
CA GLN A 194 -18.57 17.53 -12.67
C GLN A 194 -18.75 16.56 -11.49
N ASP A 195 -18.88 15.26 -11.78
CA ASP A 195 -19.18 14.24 -10.77
C ASP A 195 -18.07 13.18 -10.69
N LEU A 196 -17.83 12.48 -11.79
CA LEU A 196 -16.95 11.32 -11.88
C LEU A 196 -16.13 11.37 -13.17
N CYS A 197 -14.83 11.12 -13.03
CA CYS A 197 -13.95 10.73 -14.13
C CYS A 197 -13.14 9.50 -13.72
N ILE A 198 -12.86 8.62 -14.68
CA ILE A 198 -12.07 7.41 -14.48
C ILE A 198 -10.85 7.44 -15.41
N VAL A 199 -9.66 7.39 -14.84
CA VAL A 199 -8.42 7.17 -15.59
C VAL A 199 -8.03 5.71 -15.45
N HIS A 200 -8.29 4.93 -16.50
CA HIS A 200 -7.83 3.55 -16.58
C HIS A 200 -6.38 3.57 -17.05
N GLY A 201 -5.46 3.26 -16.12
CA GLY A 201 -4.02 3.32 -16.36
C GLY A 201 -3.37 1.93 -16.30
N PRO A 202 -3.28 1.22 -17.43
CA PRO A 202 -2.52 -0.03 -17.58
C PRO A 202 -1.05 0.09 -17.14
N PRO A 203 -0.33 -1.03 -16.94
CA PRO A 203 1.07 -1.01 -16.52
C PRO A 203 1.96 -0.17 -17.44
N GLY A 204 2.78 0.71 -16.85
CA GLY A 204 3.76 1.51 -17.59
C GLY A 204 3.21 2.72 -18.35
N THR A 205 1.91 3.01 -18.28
CA THR A 205 1.25 4.10 -19.07
C THR A 205 1.39 5.50 -18.48
N GLY A 206 2.09 5.65 -17.35
CA GLY A 206 2.29 6.96 -16.71
C GLY A 206 1.07 7.53 -16.00
N LYS A 207 0.19 6.67 -15.46
CA LYS A 207 -0.99 7.06 -14.64
C LYS A 207 -0.67 8.13 -13.60
N THR A 208 0.33 7.90 -12.74
CA THR A 208 0.73 8.86 -11.70
C THR A 208 1.19 10.20 -12.30
N THR A 209 1.93 10.17 -13.40
CA THR A 209 2.36 11.40 -14.12
C THR A 209 1.15 12.17 -14.66
N THR A 210 0.16 11.47 -15.20
CA THR A 210 -1.10 12.04 -15.69
C THR A 210 -1.89 12.71 -14.57
N LEU A 211 -2.04 12.03 -13.43
CA LEU A 211 -2.75 12.58 -12.26
C LEU A 211 -2.06 13.83 -11.71
N VAL A 212 -0.73 13.81 -11.61
CA VAL A 212 0.07 14.95 -11.13
C VAL A 212 -0.16 16.18 -12.01
N GLN A 213 -0.14 16.02 -13.34
CA GLN A 213 -0.40 17.12 -14.26
C GLN A 213 -1.86 17.59 -14.23
N ALA A 214 -2.82 16.66 -14.08
CA ALA A 214 -4.23 17.01 -13.92
C ALA A 214 -4.47 17.83 -12.64
N ILE A 215 -3.88 17.41 -11.51
CA ILE A 215 -3.97 18.11 -10.22
C ILE A 215 -3.36 19.51 -10.34
N LYS A 216 -2.13 19.61 -10.88
CA LYS A 216 -1.45 20.90 -11.10
C LYS A 216 -2.30 21.85 -11.93
N THR A 217 -2.88 21.34 -13.02
CA THR A 217 -3.75 22.12 -13.91
C THR A 217 -5.02 22.59 -13.19
N LEU A 218 -5.68 21.70 -12.45
CA LEU A 218 -6.91 22.01 -11.72
C LEU A 218 -6.67 23.09 -10.66
N ILE A 219 -5.58 22.97 -9.88
CA ILE A 219 -5.20 23.96 -8.87
C ILE A 219 -4.87 25.31 -9.52
N ALA A 220 -4.15 25.31 -10.65
CA ALA A 220 -3.78 26.54 -11.34
C ALA A 220 -4.98 27.30 -11.90
N GLN A 221 -6.04 26.59 -12.34
CA GLN A 221 -7.22 27.21 -12.94
C GLN A 221 -8.28 27.59 -11.92
N GLU A 222 -8.57 26.68 -10.98
CA GLU A 222 -9.71 26.82 -10.07
C GLU A 222 -9.27 27.37 -8.71
N GLY A 223 -7.95 27.37 -8.41
CA GLY A 223 -7.42 27.80 -7.11
C GLY A 223 -7.78 26.85 -5.96
N GLU A 224 -8.24 25.65 -6.29
CA GLU A 224 -8.89 24.75 -5.33
C GLU A 224 -7.90 23.83 -4.63
N GLN A 225 -8.09 23.69 -3.32
CA GLN A 225 -7.43 22.65 -2.55
C GLN A 225 -8.03 21.28 -2.92
N VAL A 226 -7.15 20.31 -3.17
CA VAL A 226 -7.55 18.94 -3.51
C VAL A 226 -7.11 17.94 -2.44
N LEU A 227 -7.90 16.87 -2.29
CA LEU A 227 -7.52 15.71 -1.49
C LEU A 227 -7.13 14.57 -2.44
N VAL A 228 -5.94 14.01 -2.23
CA VAL A 228 -5.38 12.92 -3.02
C VAL A 228 -5.15 11.72 -2.10
N VAL A 229 -5.76 10.59 -2.43
CA VAL A 229 -5.73 9.40 -1.59
C VAL A 229 -5.40 8.15 -2.37
N ALA A 230 -4.87 7.14 -1.67
CA ALA A 230 -4.62 5.82 -2.20
C ALA A 230 -4.79 4.75 -1.10
N PRO A 231 -5.01 3.47 -1.44
CA PRO A 231 -5.14 2.39 -0.46
C PRO A 231 -3.83 2.08 0.28
N SER A 232 -2.66 2.35 -0.31
CA SER A 232 -1.35 2.05 0.28
C SER A 232 -0.51 3.30 0.54
N ASN A 233 0.25 3.31 1.64
CA ASN A 233 1.17 4.42 1.95
C ASN A 233 2.20 4.63 0.83
N THR A 234 2.72 3.57 0.23
CA THR A 234 3.69 3.67 -0.87
C THR A 234 3.16 4.48 -2.06
N ALA A 235 1.88 4.31 -2.41
CA ALA A 235 1.25 5.08 -3.48
C ALA A 235 1.05 6.55 -3.09
N VAL A 236 0.62 6.81 -1.84
CA VAL A 236 0.48 8.17 -1.30
C VAL A 236 1.82 8.90 -1.27
N ASP A 237 2.88 8.21 -0.84
CA ASP A 237 4.24 8.73 -0.74
C ASP A 237 4.77 9.15 -2.12
N LEU A 238 4.61 8.27 -3.14
CA LEU A 238 4.98 8.57 -4.52
C LEU A 238 4.26 9.80 -5.09
N LEU A 239 2.95 9.89 -4.86
CA LEU A 239 2.16 11.06 -5.29
C LEU A 239 2.61 12.33 -4.58
N SER A 240 2.88 12.25 -3.27
CA SER A 240 3.32 13.38 -2.46
C SER A 240 4.65 13.95 -2.97
N GLU A 241 5.63 13.07 -3.24
CA GLU A 241 6.93 13.47 -3.78
C GLU A 241 6.78 14.10 -5.18
N LYS A 242 6.00 13.49 -6.09
CA LYS A 242 5.82 14.01 -7.45
C LYS A 242 5.07 15.34 -7.47
N LEU A 243 4.06 15.51 -6.63
CA LEU A 243 3.32 16.79 -6.52
C LEU A 243 4.19 17.90 -5.94
N ALA A 244 5.00 17.58 -4.91
CA ALA A 244 5.95 18.53 -4.35
C ALA A 244 7.06 18.91 -5.34
N ALA A 245 7.53 17.95 -6.16
CA ALA A 245 8.51 18.21 -7.21
C ALA A 245 8.00 19.15 -8.32
N GLU A 246 6.69 19.19 -8.54
CA GLU A 246 6.03 20.16 -9.43
C GLU A 246 5.82 21.55 -8.78
N GLY A 247 6.30 21.75 -7.55
CA GLY A 247 6.24 23.01 -6.82
C GLY A 247 4.93 23.26 -6.07
N LEU A 248 4.07 22.24 -5.90
CA LEU A 248 2.83 22.36 -5.14
C LEU A 248 3.10 22.27 -3.63
N ARG A 249 2.33 23.03 -2.84
CA ARG A 249 2.35 22.93 -1.37
C ARG A 249 1.58 21.69 -0.92
N VAL A 250 2.30 20.61 -0.64
CA VAL A 250 1.75 19.31 -0.23
C VAL A 250 1.80 19.16 1.29
N LEU A 251 0.71 18.67 1.87
CA LEU A 251 0.62 18.23 3.27
C LEU A 251 0.29 16.74 3.32
N ARG A 252 1.24 15.92 3.76
CA ARG A 252 1.12 14.45 3.89
C ARG A 252 0.61 14.08 5.27
N ILE A 253 -0.58 13.47 5.33
CA ILE A 253 -1.22 13.04 6.57
C ILE A 253 -0.90 11.58 6.86
N GLY A 254 -0.31 11.31 8.02
CA GLY A 254 0.15 9.99 8.44
C GLY A 254 1.60 9.72 8.04
N ASN A 255 2.15 8.61 8.53
CA ASN A 255 3.60 8.38 8.40
C ASN A 255 3.97 7.75 7.06
N PRO A 256 5.04 8.24 6.42
CA PRO A 256 5.55 7.66 5.21
C PRO A 256 6.19 6.30 5.48
N VAL A 257 6.11 5.40 4.49
CA VAL A 257 6.84 4.12 4.53
C VAL A 257 8.27 4.33 4.03
N ARG A 258 8.46 5.27 3.10
CA ARG A 258 9.79 5.63 2.60
C ARG A 258 10.43 6.67 3.49
N VAL A 259 11.66 6.43 3.90
CA VAL A 259 12.46 7.38 4.69
C VAL A 259 13.28 8.22 3.71
N SER A 260 12.63 9.13 2.99
CA SER A 260 13.33 10.18 2.23
C SER A 260 13.16 11.50 2.99
N ASP A 261 14.25 12.28 3.13
CA ASP A 261 14.20 13.56 3.85
C ASP A 261 13.15 14.52 3.25
N ARG A 262 13.00 14.45 1.92
CA ARG A 262 11.99 15.22 1.19
C ARG A 262 10.58 14.83 1.63
N LEU A 263 10.27 13.54 1.69
CA LEU A 263 8.94 13.07 2.05
C LEU A 263 8.64 13.35 3.53
N THR A 264 9.62 13.18 4.42
CA THR A 264 9.49 13.53 5.85
C THR A 264 9.13 15.00 6.01
N ALA A 265 9.77 15.90 5.26
CA ALA A 265 9.47 17.33 5.28
C ALA A 265 8.05 17.69 4.81
N LEU A 266 7.37 16.80 4.07
CA LEU A 266 5.98 16.97 3.66
C LEU A 266 4.97 16.53 4.74
N THR A 267 5.40 15.76 5.74
CA THR A 267 4.49 15.21 6.75
C THR A 267 3.91 16.30 7.66
N LEU A 268 2.69 16.10 8.11
CA LEU A 268 2.04 17.00 9.08
C LEU A 268 2.92 17.22 10.32
N ASP A 269 3.46 16.14 10.89
CA ASP A 269 4.25 16.23 12.13
C ASP A 269 5.52 17.05 11.95
N GLU A 270 6.23 16.87 10.83
CA GLU A 270 7.45 17.64 10.55
C GLU A 270 7.12 19.10 10.22
N GLN A 271 6.02 19.37 9.52
CA GLN A 271 5.58 20.74 9.28
C GLN A 271 5.13 21.45 10.56
N ILE A 272 4.48 20.74 11.49
CA ILE A 272 4.17 21.25 12.84
C ILE A 272 5.48 21.53 13.60
N ALA A 273 6.44 20.59 13.56
CA ALA A 273 7.72 20.73 14.27
C ALA A 273 8.51 21.97 13.82
N ASN A 274 8.43 22.30 12.54
CA ASN A 274 9.10 23.46 11.92
C ASN A 274 8.26 24.75 11.94
N HIS A 275 7.02 24.70 12.43
CA HIS A 275 6.16 25.88 12.47
C HIS A 275 6.68 26.96 13.44
N PRO A 276 6.58 28.26 13.13
CA PRO A 276 7.11 29.34 13.98
C PRO A 276 6.61 29.31 15.44
N HIS A 277 5.34 28.96 15.64
CA HIS A 277 4.73 28.87 16.98
C HIS A 277 5.15 27.62 17.79
N MET A 278 5.87 26.66 17.19
CA MET A 278 6.28 25.46 17.91
C MET A 278 7.31 25.75 19.03
N LYS A 279 8.09 26.83 18.88
CA LYS A 279 9.00 27.31 19.94
C LYS A 279 8.23 27.75 21.19
N GLU A 280 7.09 28.40 21.01
CA GLU A 280 6.20 28.83 22.08
C GLU A 280 5.56 27.62 22.79
N ILE A 281 5.08 26.63 22.02
CA ILE A 281 4.56 25.37 22.57
C ILE A 281 5.61 24.67 23.44
N LYS A 282 6.86 24.55 22.98
CA LYS A 282 7.95 23.93 23.76
C LYS A 282 8.19 24.66 25.08
N LYS A 283 8.11 26.00 25.09
CA LYS A 283 8.24 26.82 26.30
C LYS A 283 7.07 26.59 27.26
N LEU A 284 5.84 26.61 26.76
CA LEU A 284 4.63 26.38 27.55
C LEU A 284 4.59 24.97 28.14
N LYS A 285 4.95 23.93 27.36
CA LYS A 285 5.04 22.54 27.85
C LYS A 285 6.06 22.39 28.98
N LYS A 286 7.23 23.05 28.86
CA LYS A 286 8.24 23.07 29.94
C LYS A 286 7.70 23.74 31.21
N GLN A 287 7.04 24.89 31.07
CA GLN A 287 6.44 25.60 32.19
C GLN A 287 5.34 24.77 32.88
N ALA A 288 4.47 24.11 32.13
CA ALA A 288 3.44 23.21 32.68
C ALA A 288 4.07 22.02 33.44
N ALA A 289 5.16 21.46 32.92
CA ALA A 289 5.89 20.38 33.59
C ALA A 289 6.54 20.85 34.91
N GLU A 290 7.07 22.08 34.95
CA GLU A 290 7.60 22.69 36.18
C GLU A 290 6.50 22.84 37.25
N TYR A 291 5.31 23.34 36.89
CA TYR A 291 4.17 23.43 37.80
C TYR A 291 3.71 22.05 38.30
N LYS A 292 3.62 21.02 37.42
CA LYS A 292 3.32 19.64 37.83
C LYS A 292 4.38 19.13 38.82
N ASN A 293 5.68 19.30 38.52
CA ASN A 293 6.77 18.86 39.39
C ASN A 293 6.75 19.54 40.77
N MET A 294 6.42 20.83 40.83
CA MET A 294 6.21 21.55 42.09
C MET A 294 5.04 20.94 42.87
N ALA A 295 3.93 20.63 42.21
CA ALA A 295 2.77 19.99 42.85
C ALA A 295 3.06 18.58 43.41
N HIS A 296 4.01 17.84 42.81
CA HIS A 296 4.40 16.49 43.25
C HIS A 296 5.48 16.46 44.35
N LYS A 297 6.27 17.52 44.54
CA LYS A 297 7.34 17.55 45.57
C LYS A 297 6.83 17.64 47.02
N TYR A 298 5.57 17.98 47.25
CA TYR A 298 5.04 18.19 48.61
C TYR A 298 4.63 16.88 49.31
N LYS A 299 5.25 16.57 50.46
CA LYS A 299 5.05 15.34 51.25
C LYS A 299 4.36 15.57 52.62
N ARG A 300 3.41 14.66 52.90
CA ARG A 300 3.09 13.94 54.16
C ARG A 300 2.40 14.61 55.37
N SER A 301 2.15 15.91 55.38
CA SER A 301 1.10 16.49 56.24
C SER A 301 0.13 17.24 55.35
N PHE A 302 -1.18 16.99 55.48
CA PHE A 302 -2.20 17.58 54.61
C PHE A 302 -3.09 18.53 55.41
N GLY A 303 -2.62 19.76 55.61
CA GLY A 303 -3.48 20.87 55.99
C GLY A 303 -4.38 21.32 54.83
N LYS A 304 -5.46 22.03 55.14
CA LYS A 304 -6.39 22.60 54.13
C LYS A 304 -5.67 23.54 53.15
N ALA A 305 -4.81 24.42 53.66
CA ALA A 305 -4.05 25.39 52.86
C ALA A 305 -3.08 24.72 51.87
N GLU A 306 -2.45 23.61 52.25
CA GLU A 306 -1.50 22.89 51.39
C GLU A 306 -2.23 22.14 50.26
N ARG A 307 -3.44 21.65 50.53
CA ARG A 307 -4.32 21.07 49.49
C ARG A 307 -4.76 22.13 48.49
N ASP A 308 -5.12 23.32 48.96
CA ASP A 308 -5.54 24.44 48.11
C ASP A 308 -4.38 24.93 47.23
N GLN A 309 -3.15 24.99 47.76
CA GLN A 309 -1.96 25.37 47.00
C GLN A 309 -1.59 24.32 45.94
N ARG A 310 -1.66 23.04 46.28
CA ARG A 310 -1.45 21.94 45.32
C ARG A 310 -2.48 21.99 44.20
N LYS A 311 -3.75 22.22 44.55
CA LYS A 311 -4.82 22.37 43.57
C LYS A 311 -4.56 23.55 42.63
N ALA A 312 -4.16 24.70 43.16
CA ALA A 312 -3.83 25.87 42.35
C ALA A 312 -2.68 25.62 41.36
N LEU A 313 -1.62 24.88 41.77
CA LEU A 313 -0.52 24.52 40.88
C LEU A 313 -0.97 23.58 39.75
N PHE A 314 -1.84 22.61 40.05
CA PHE A 314 -2.44 21.78 39.01
C PHE A 314 -3.35 22.58 38.10
N ASP A 315 -4.22 23.44 38.63
CA ASP A 315 -5.12 24.27 37.85
C ASP A 315 -4.33 25.16 36.87
N GLU A 316 -3.19 25.71 37.31
CA GLU A 316 -2.28 26.47 36.46
C GLU A 316 -1.64 25.63 35.36
N ALA A 317 -1.14 24.43 35.70
CA ALA A 317 -0.61 23.50 34.69
C ALA A 317 -1.68 23.10 33.66
N HIS A 318 -2.93 22.84 34.08
CA HIS A 318 -4.04 22.54 33.18
C HIS A 318 -4.39 23.72 32.28
N ARG A 319 -4.37 24.95 32.81
CA ARG A 319 -4.60 26.16 32.02
C ARG A 319 -3.56 26.30 30.90
N ILE A 320 -2.28 26.13 31.23
CA ILE A 320 -1.19 26.18 30.25
C ILE A 320 -1.36 25.09 29.19
N MET A 321 -1.71 23.86 29.60
CA MET A 321 -1.96 22.76 28.66
C MET A 321 -3.16 23.03 27.74
N LYS A 322 -4.19 23.73 28.22
CA LYS A 322 -5.31 24.17 27.38
C LYS A 322 -4.87 25.18 26.32
N ASP A 323 -3.99 26.10 26.67
CA ASP A 323 -3.45 27.09 25.72
C ASP A 323 -2.46 26.45 24.73
N VAL A 324 -1.69 25.44 25.16
CA VAL A 324 -0.93 24.58 24.25
C VAL A 324 -1.85 23.92 23.23
N GLY A 325 -2.96 23.31 23.67
CA GLY A 325 -3.92 22.66 22.77
C GLY A 325 -4.54 23.62 21.75
N LYS A 326 -4.90 24.84 22.15
CA LYS A 326 -5.37 25.88 21.22
C LYS A 326 -4.31 26.26 20.18
N THR A 327 -3.07 26.38 20.63
CA THR A 327 -1.95 26.73 19.74
C THR A 327 -1.67 25.58 18.76
N GLU A 328 -1.67 24.32 19.22
CA GLU A 328 -1.54 23.13 18.37
C GLU A 328 -2.65 23.09 17.29
N GLN A 329 -3.89 23.39 17.67
CA GLN A 329 -5.00 23.50 16.72
C GLN A 329 -4.78 24.62 15.71
N TYR A 330 -4.36 25.80 16.15
CA TYR A 330 -4.06 26.92 15.25
C TYR A 330 -2.97 26.56 14.23
N ILE A 331 -1.89 25.90 14.66
CA ILE A 331 -0.82 25.45 13.75
C ILE A 331 -1.40 24.50 12.71
N THR A 332 -2.20 23.53 13.15
CA THR A 332 -2.83 22.55 12.27
C THR A 332 -3.73 23.22 11.23
N ASP A 333 -4.57 24.16 11.66
CA ASP A 333 -5.49 24.88 10.79
C ASP A 333 -4.73 25.75 9.78
N ASP A 334 -3.66 26.43 10.20
CA ASP A 334 -2.80 27.25 9.34
C ASP A 334 -2.10 26.40 8.26
N LEU A 335 -1.50 25.27 8.64
CA LEU A 335 -0.85 24.34 7.71
C LEU A 335 -1.85 23.77 6.69
N THR A 336 -3.01 23.34 7.19
CA THR A 336 -4.09 22.78 6.38
C THR A 336 -4.63 23.82 5.41
N ALA A 337 -4.85 25.06 5.83
CA ALA A 337 -5.35 26.14 4.97
C ALA A 337 -4.35 26.55 3.88
N LYS A 338 -3.03 26.48 4.16
CA LYS A 338 -1.98 26.82 3.20
C LYS A 338 -1.71 25.72 2.17
N ALA A 339 -2.00 24.46 2.50
CA ALA A 339 -1.80 23.34 1.60
C ALA A 339 -2.66 23.49 0.33
N GLN A 340 -2.07 23.22 -0.84
CA GLN A 340 -2.81 23.11 -2.09
C GLN A 340 -3.27 21.66 -2.32
N VAL A 341 -2.48 20.71 -1.82
CA VAL A 341 -2.77 19.29 -1.90
C VAL A 341 -2.63 18.68 -0.51
N ILE A 342 -3.66 17.97 -0.07
CA ILE A 342 -3.58 17.10 1.10
C ILE A 342 -3.49 15.66 0.59
N THR A 343 -2.48 14.91 1.03
CA THR A 343 -2.28 13.50 0.66
C THR A 343 -2.47 12.59 1.87
N ALA A 344 -3.23 11.50 1.71
CA ALA A 344 -3.50 10.55 2.80
C ALA A 344 -3.82 9.15 2.27
N THR A 345 -3.84 8.14 3.13
CA THR A 345 -4.51 6.88 2.77
C THR A 345 -6.03 7.05 2.79
N LEU A 346 -6.79 6.11 2.24
CA LEU A 346 -8.27 6.15 2.26
C LEU A 346 -8.82 6.36 3.69
N VAL A 347 -8.37 5.54 4.64
CA VAL A 347 -8.73 5.65 6.06
C VAL A 347 -8.06 6.87 6.70
N GLY A 348 -6.78 7.12 6.39
CA GLY A 348 -6.02 8.25 6.91
C GLY A 348 -6.61 9.61 6.52
N SER A 349 -7.42 9.68 5.46
CA SER A 349 -8.15 10.90 5.09
C SER A 349 -9.12 11.37 6.19
N ASN A 350 -9.52 10.47 7.10
CA ASN A 350 -10.36 10.78 8.27
C ASN A 350 -9.58 11.07 9.56
N HIS A 351 -8.29 11.38 9.44
CA HIS A 351 -7.51 11.93 10.53
C HIS A 351 -8.19 13.18 11.13
N TYR A 352 -8.01 13.43 12.44
CA TYR A 352 -8.73 14.48 13.16
C TYR A 352 -8.53 15.88 12.58
N THR A 353 -7.40 16.11 11.90
CA THR A 353 -7.07 17.37 11.23
C THR A 353 -7.81 17.58 9.91
N THR A 354 -8.21 16.49 9.23
CA THR A 354 -8.83 16.53 7.90
C THR A 354 -10.27 16.02 7.86
N ARG A 355 -10.75 15.36 8.92
CA ARG A 355 -12.09 14.73 8.98
C ARG A 355 -13.26 15.67 8.65
N ASN A 356 -13.14 16.95 9.03
CA ASN A 356 -14.21 17.93 8.87
C ASN A 356 -14.05 18.81 7.62
N LEU A 357 -12.96 18.63 6.86
CA LEU A 357 -12.73 19.38 5.63
C LEU A 357 -13.62 18.87 4.51
N LYS A 358 -13.99 19.79 3.61
CA LYS A 358 -14.70 19.50 2.37
C LYS A 358 -13.83 19.91 1.20
N PHE A 359 -13.84 19.07 0.17
CA PHE A 359 -13.06 19.26 -1.05
C PHE A 359 -14.02 19.33 -2.22
N LYS A 360 -13.70 20.17 -3.21
CA LYS A 360 -14.43 20.10 -4.48
C LYS A 360 -14.06 18.79 -5.19
N THR A 361 -12.78 18.50 -5.29
CA THR A 361 -12.27 17.30 -5.99
C THR A 361 -11.46 16.39 -5.08
N VAL A 362 -11.78 15.09 -5.12
CA VAL A 362 -10.99 14.01 -4.52
C VAL A 362 -10.41 13.13 -5.62
N PHE A 363 -9.10 12.88 -5.58
CA PHE A 363 -8.42 11.91 -6.43
C PHE A 363 -8.17 10.63 -5.65
N ILE A 364 -8.56 9.48 -6.19
CA ILE A 364 -8.27 8.15 -5.63
C ILE A 364 -7.39 7.39 -6.61
N ASP A 365 -6.09 7.29 -6.31
CA ASP A 365 -5.16 6.43 -7.07
C ASP A 365 -5.17 4.99 -6.54
N GLU A 366 -4.76 4.05 -7.39
CA GLU A 366 -4.84 2.61 -7.16
C GLU A 366 -6.23 2.14 -6.72
N ALA A 367 -7.29 2.76 -7.26
CA ALA A 367 -8.68 2.45 -6.91
C ALA A 367 -9.09 1.00 -7.23
N GLY A 368 -8.37 0.32 -8.15
CA GLY A 368 -8.55 -1.10 -8.46
C GLY A 368 -8.08 -2.06 -7.35
N GLN A 369 -7.31 -1.55 -6.37
CA GLN A 369 -6.84 -2.29 -5.21
C GLN A 369 -7.60 -1.91 -3.92
N ALA A 370 -8.57 -1.00 -4.01
CA ALA A 370 -9.28 -0.47 -2.86
C ALA A 370 -10.60 -1.23 -2.62
N LEU A 371 -10.85 -1.57 -1.36
CA LEU A 371 -12.18 -1.98 -0.92
C LEU A 371 -13.14 -0.80 -1.11
N GLU A 372 -14.28 -1.05 -1.76
CA GLU A 372 -15.27 0.00 -1.98
C GLU A 372 -15.69 0.73 -0.69
N PRO A 373 -15.95 0.05 0.45
CA PRO A 373 -16.24 0.73 1.71
C PRO A 373 -15.19 1.78 2.12
N ALA A 374 -13.91 1.54 1.85
CA ALA A 374 -12.83 2.49 2.15
C ALA A 374 -12.86 3.70 1.22
N CYS A 375 -13.26 3.54 -0.05
CA CYS A 375 -13.40 4.65 -0.99
C CYS A 375 -14.47 5.66 -0.54
N TRP A 376 -15.53 5.20 0.14
CA TRP A 376 -16.60 6.09 0.62
C TRP A 376 -16.13 7.10 1.68
N ILE A 377 -15.08 6.79 2.45
CA ILE A 377 -14.53 7.69 3.49
C ILE A 377 -14.14 9.07 2.91
N PRO A 378 -13.27 9.16 1.89
CA PRO A 378 -12.94 10.44 1.25
C PRO A 378 -14.04 10.95 0.30
N ILE A 379 -14.81 10.08 -0.36
CA ILE A 379 -15.86 10.49 -1.31
C ILE A 379 -16.94 11.34 -0.63
N LEU A 380 -17.30 11.04 0.61
CA LEU A 380 -18.29 11.82 1.38
C LEU A 380 -17.83 13.25 1.74
N LYS A 381 -16.56 13.57 1.47
CA LYS A 381 -15.98 14.91 1.62
C LYS A 381 -15.93 15.68 0.29
N ALA A 382 -16.30 15.03 -0.82
CA ALA A 382 -16.11 15.53 -2.18
C ALA A 382 -17.42 15.99 -2.84
N GLN A 383 -17.31 16.85 -3.84
CA GLN A 383 -18.37 17.07 -4.85
C GLN A 383 -18.10 16.26 -6.13
N LYS A 384 -16.82 16.10 -6.47
CA LYS A 384 -16.28 15.41 -7.65
C LYS A 384 -15.24 14.39 -7.24
N VAL A 385 -15.26 13.20 -7.85
CA VAL A 385 -14.26 12.15 -7.64
C VAL A 385 -13.58 11.76 -8.94
N ILE A 386 -12.25 11.61 -8.88
CA ILE A 386 -11.43 11.07 -9.95
C ILE A 386 -10.90 9.71 -9.47
N LEU A 387 -11.34 8.63 -10.11
CA LEU A 387 -10.84 7.28 -9.83
C LEU A 387 -9.73 6.95 -10.83
N ALA A 388 -8.58 6.55 -10.33
CA ALA A 388 -7.46 6.14 -11.16
C ALA A 388 -6.97 4.77 -10.72
N GLY A 389 -6.72 3.89 -11.69
CA GLY A 389 -6.29 2.54 -11.39
C GLY A 389 -6.47 1.60 -12.56
N ASP A 390 -6.38 0.32 -12.28
CA ASP A 390 -6.51 -0.74 -13.26
C ASP A 390 -7.21 -1.93 -12.62
N HIS A 391 -8.42 -2.21 -13.09
CA HIS A 391 -9.24 -3.31 -12.58
C HIS A 391 -8.85 -4.67 -13.19
N TYR A 392 -7.92 -4.70 -14.16
CA TYR A 392 -7.30 -5.93 -14.68
C TYR A 392 -6.00 -6.31 -13.96
N GLN A 393 -5.57 -5.53 -12.95
CA GLN A 393 -4.51 -5.89 -12.01
C GLN A 393 -5.10 -6.48 -10.71
N LEU A 394 -4.28 -6.63 -9.66
CA LEU A 394 -4.70 -7.29 -8.41
C LEU A 394 -5.88 -6.55 -7.76
N PRO A 395 -6.96 -7.28 -7.40
CA PRO A 395 -8.04 -6.75 -6.58
C PRO A 395 -7.59 -6.53 -5.12
N PRO A 396 -8.40 -5.86 -4.28
CA PRO A 396 -8.16 -5.84 -2.84
C PRO A 396 -8.06 -7.26 -2.26
N THR A 397 -7.18 -7.45 -1.27
CA THR A 397 -7.09 -8.71 -0.54
C THR A 397 -8.27 -8.85 0.40
N ILE A 398 -9.02 -9.95 0.27
CA ILE A 398 -10.19 -10.27 1.10
C ILE A 398 -9.93 -11.62 1.76
N LYS A 399 -10.09 -11.68 3.08
CA LYS A 399 -9.85 -12.88 3.89
C LYS A 399 -11.02 -13.84 3.83
N SER A 400 -12.24 -13.33 3.82
CA SER A 400 -13.46 -14.12 3.77
C SER A 400 -13.83 -14.48 2.33
N ALA A 401 -13.80 -15.77 2.02
CA ALA A 401 -14.27 -16.29 0.75
C ALA A 401 -15.77 -16.02 0.53
N GLU A 402 -16.56 -15.96 1.62
CA GLU A 402 -17.98 -15.61 1.57
C GLU A 402 -18.16 -14.15 1.18
N ALA A 403 -17.46 -13.21 1.84
CA ALA A 403 -17.55 -11.80 1.51
C ALA A 403 -17.07 -11.51 0.07
N ALA A 404 -15.99 -12.17 -0.35
CA ALA A 404 -15.48 -12.09 -1.72
C ALA A 404 -16.54 -12.53 -2.75
N LYS A 405 -17.14 -13.71 -2.57
CA LYS A 405 -18.23 -14.23 -3.43
C LYS A 405 -19.47 -13.34 -3.40
N GLY A 406 -19.75 -12.69 -2.27
CA GLY A 406 -20.84 -11.73 -2.12
C GLY A 406 -20.66 -10.41 -2.90
N GLY A 407 -19.47 -10.19 -3.46
CA GLY A 407 -19.14 -9.04 -4.32
C GLY A 407 -18.29 -7.96 -3.64
N LEU A 408 -17.67 -8.26 -2.49
CA LEU A 408 -16.74 -7.33 -1.84
C LEU A 408 -15.42 -7.18 -2.63
N SER A 409 -15.06 -8.18 -3.45
CA SER A 409 -13.87 -8.16 -4.33
C SER A 409 -14.03 -7.24 -5.54
N THR A 410 -15.26 -6.94 -5.94
CA THR A 410 -15.55 -6.01 -7.04
C THR A 410 -15.39 -4.58 -6.55
N THR A 411 -14.36 -3.91 -7.03
CA THR A 411 -14.02 -2.54 -6.61
C THR A 411 -15.01 -1.50 -7.12
N LEU A 412 -15.03 -0.32 -6.50
CA LEU A 412 -15.81 0.82 -6.98
C LEU A 412 -15.37 1.24 -8.40
N LEU A 413 -14.05 1.16 -8.68
CA LEU A 413 -13.49 1.43 -10.01
C LEU A 413 -14.11 0.50 -11.07
N GLU A 414 -14.12 -0.81 -10.81
CA GLU A 414 -14.67 -1.82 -11.72
C GLU A 414 -16.17 -1.60 -11.95
N LYS A 415 -16.95 -1.37 -10.88
CA LYS A 415 -18.39 -1.06 -10.98
C LYS A 415 -18.64 0.20 -11.81
N CYS A 416 -17.95 1.29 -11.53
CA CYS A 416 -18.16 2.56 -12.23
C CYS A 416 -17.68 2.52 -13.68
N THR A 417 -16.64 1.72 -13.99
CA THR A 417 -16.17 1.50 -15.38
C THR A 417 -17.27 0.84 -16.22
N LEU A 418 -17.95 -0.16 -15.65
CA LEU A 418 -19.07 -0.85 -16.31
C LEU A 418 -20.32 0.04 -16.42
N LEU A 419 -20.65 0.79 -15.36
CA LEU A 419 -21.83 1.66 -15.33
C LEU A 419 -21.69 2.88 -16.24
N HIS A 420 -20.49 3.48 -16.31
CA HIS A 420 -20.25 4.75 -16.98
C HIS A 420 -19.06 4.69 -17.96
N PRO A 421 -19.12 3.90 -19.06
CA PRO A 421 -18.01 3.79 -20.01
C PRO A 421 -17.56 5.14 -20.60
N LYS A 422 -18.49 6.10 -20.72
CA LYS A 422 -18.19 7.45 -21.23
C LYS A 422 -17.32 8.28 -20.27
N ALA A 423 -17.27 7.94 -18.98
CA ALA A 423 -16.43 8.60 -17.99
C ALA A 423 -15.01 8.01 -17.92
N VAL A 424 -14.72 6.96 -18.71
CA VAL A 424 -13.45 6.24 -18.68
C VAL A 424 -12.55 6.74 -19.82
N THR A 425 -11.34 7.18 -19.47
CA THR A 425 -10.25 7.33 -20.42
C THR A 425 -9.17 6.28 -20.13
N LEU A 426 -8.89 5.46 -21.15
CA LEU A 426 -7.78 4.51 -21.16
C LEU A 426 -6.50 5.24 -21.57
N LEU A 427 -5.43 5.05 -20.80
CA LEU A 427 -4.08 5.42 -21.22
C LEU A 427 -3.52 4.32 -22.10
N GLU A 428 -3.14 4.65 -23.33
CA GLU A 428 -2.85 3.65 -24.37
C GLU A 428 -1.35 3.43 -24.56
N GLU A 429 -0.53 4.48 -24.41
CA GLU A 429 0.91 4.37 -24.63
C GLU A 429 1.68 4.03 -23.33
N GLN A 430 2.49 2.97 -23.36
CA GLN A 430 3.29 2.48 -22.24
C GLN A 430 4.80 2.69 -22.45
N TYR A 431 5.51 2.94 -21.34
CA TYR A 431 6.93 3.33 -21.31
C TYR A 431 7.80 2.34 -20.50
N ARG A 432 7.36 1.10 -20.34
CA ARG A 432 8.03 0.08 -19.53
C ARG A 432 8.57 -1.07 -20.36
N MET A 433 7.69 -1.73 -21.11
CA MET A 433 7.90 -3.08 -21.63
C MET A 433 8.30 -3.04 -23.10
N ASN A 434 9.14 -3.99 -23.49
CA ASN A 434 9.29 -4.39 -24.89
C ASN A 434 7.92 -4.79 -25.49
N GLU A 435 7.74 -4.56 -26.80
CA GLU A 435 6.48 -4.84 -27.51
C GLU A 435 6.05 -6.31 -27.43
N SER A 436 6.99 -7.25 -27.51
CA SER A 436 6.70 -8.69 -27.40
C SER A 436 6.20 -9.10 -26.02
N ILE A 437 6.71 -8.46 -24.95
CA ILE A 437 6.25 -8.68 -23.57
C ILE A 437 4.85 -8.07 -23.38
N MET A 438 4.65 -6.86 -23.91
CA MET A 438 3.37 -6.14 -23.81
C MET A 438 2.25 -6.86 -24.57
N GLY A 439 2.53 -7.42 -25.74
CA GLY A 439 1.52 -7.85 -26.71
C GLY A 439 0.47 -8.81 -26.15
N TYR A 440 0.88 -9.84 -25.40
CA TYR A 440 -0.08 -10.79 -24.81
C TYR A 440 -1.02 -10.12 -23.79
N SER A 441 -0.46 -9.30 -22.90
CA SER A 441 -1.23 -8.55 -21.91
C SER A 441 -2.20 -7.57 -22.60
N SER A 442 -1.73 -6.86 -23.64
CA SER A 442 -2.54 -5.95 -24.46
C SER A 442 -3.75 -6.66 -25.07
N LYS A 443 -3.52 -7.81 -25.72
CA LYS A 443 -4.56 -8.61 -26.37
C LYS A 443 -5.62 -9.10 -25.39
N VAL A 444 -5.20 -9.73 -24.29
CA VAL A 444 -6.12 -10.40 -23.37
C VAL A 444 -6.90 -9.42 -22.50
N PHE A 445 -6.24 -8.38 -21.98
CA PHE A 445 -6.84 -7.50 -20.97
C PHE A 445 -7.27 -6.13 -21.50
N TYR A 446 -6.68 -5.67 -22.60
CA TYR A 446 -6.84 -4.29 -23.06
C TYR A 446 -7.27 -4.17 -24.53
N GLN A 447 -7.77 -5.26 -25.12
CA GLN A 447 -8.32 -5.27 -26.49
C GLN A 447 -7.34 -4.75 -27.54
N ASP A 448 -6.06 -5.08 -27.40
CA ASP A 448 -4.96 -4.64 -28.28
C ASP A 448 -4.78 -3.11 -28.37
N LYS A 449 -5.28 -2.35 -27.38
CA LYS A 449 -5.16 -0.88 -27.35
C LYS A 449 -3.83 -0.38 -26.80
N LEU A 450 -3.01 -1.22 -26.18
CA LEU A 450 -1.73 -0.76 -25.65
C LEU A 450 -0.69 -0.64 -26.76
N ILE A 451 0.06 0.46 -26.73
CA ILE A 451 1.11 0.78 -27.67
C ILE A 451 2.41 0.96 -26.90
N ALA A 452 3.46 0.25 -27.29
CA ALA A 452 4.79 0.45 -26.73
C ALA A 452 5.41 1.73 -27.27
N ASN A 453 5.78 2.66 -26.40
CA ASN A 453 6.50 3.86 -26.82
C ASN A 453 7.82 3.46 -27.51
N SER A 454 8.22 4.23 -28.52
CA SER A 454 9.45 3.99 -29.29
C SER A 454 10.71 3.84 -28.43
N SER A 455 10.76 4.47 -27.25
CA SER A 455 11.88 4.34 -26.32
C SER A 455 12.03 2.93 -25.73
N VAL A 456 10.95 2.14 -25.63
CA VAL A 456 10.96 0.80 -25.00
C VAL A 456 10.60 -0.34 -25.95
N ALA A 457 9.86 -0.06 -27.02
CA ALA A 457 9.27 -1.08 -27.91
C ALA A 457 10.27 -2.15 -28.37
N LYS A 458 11.50 -1.74 -28.69
CA LYS A 458 12.56 -2.63 -29.21
C LYS A 458 13.75 -2.79 -28.26
N GLN A 459 13.59 -2.45 -26.98
CA GLN A 459 14.68 -2.61 -26.02
C GLN A 459 14.96 -4.09 -25.76
N LEU A 460 16.23 -4.48 -25.89
CA LEU A 460 16.75 -5.82 -25.60
C LEU A 460 17.82 -5.76 -24.50
N LEU A 461 18.17 -6.90 -23.91
CA LEU A 461 19.35 -6.97 -23.05
C LEU A 461 20.65 -6.91 -23.85
N PHE A 462 20.71 -7.57 -25.00
CA PHE A 462 21.83 -7.53 -25.94
C PHE A 462 21.33 -7.85 -27.35
N GLU A 463 22.16 -7.63 -28.35
CA GLU A 463 21.80 -7.92 -29.74
C GLU A 463 21.56 -9.42 -29.94
N GLY A 464 20.41 -9.78 -30.50
CA GLY A 464 20.00 -11.18 -30.69
C GLY A 464 19.25 -11.81 -29.51
N ASP A 465 19.10 -11.10 -28.37
CA ASP A 465 18.28 -11.58 -27.26
C ASP A 465 16.79 -11.60 -27.61
N LEU A 466 16.04 -12.54 -27.02
CA LEU A 466 14.59 -12.63 -27.12
C LEU A 466 13.93 -12.02 -25.87
N PRO A 467 13.02 -11.04 -26.03
CA PRO A 467 12.34 -10.40 -24.89
C PRO A 467 11.43 -11.31 -24.08
N LEU A 468 10.93 -12.39 -24.69
CA LEU A 468 9.96 -13.28 -24.08
C LEU A 468 10.42 -14.72 -24.26
N ASN A 469 10.51 -15.46 -23.15
CA ASN A 469 10.74 -16.89 -23.16
C ASN A 469 9.70 -17.61 -22.30
N PHE A 470 9.18 -18.72 -22.82
CA PHE A 470 8.49 -19.74 -22.04
C PHE A 470 9.35 -20.99 -22.06
N VAL A 471 9.87 -21.40 -20.90
CA VAL A 471 10.70 -22.59 -20.74
C VAL A 471 9.85 -23.70 -20.16
N ASP A 472 9.52 -24.66 -21.01
CA ASP A 472 8.60 -25.74 -20.70
C ASP A 472 9.29 -26.87 -19.93
N THR A 473 8.75 -27.19 -18.76
CA THR A 473 9.25 -28.28 -17.91
C THR A 473 8.42 -29.57 -18.07
N ALA A 474 7.45 -29.59 -18.98
CA ALA A 474 6.63 -30.77 -19.27
C ALA A 474 7.52 -31.98 -19.61
N GLY A 475 7.23 -33.12 -18.97
CA GLY A 475 7.98 -34.36 -19.18
C GLY A 475 9.38 -34.42 -18.55
N CYS A 476 9.82 -33.39 -17.82
CA CYS A 476 11.13 -33.39 -17.13
C CYS A 476 11.11 -34.06 -15.75
N GLY A 477 9.92 -34.47 -15.26
CA GLY A 477 9.75 -35.03 -13.91
C GLY A 477 9.89 -34.00 -12.79
N PHE A 478 9.64 -32.71 -13.09
CA PHE A 478 9.69 -31.63 -12.11
C PHE A 478 8.36 -31.60 -11.35
N ASP A 479 8.17 -32.56 -10.45
CA ASP A 479 6.91 -32.74 -9.73
C ASP A 479 6.77 -31.76 -8.56
N GLU A 480 5.58 -31.19 -8.41
CA GLU A 480 5.30 -30.33 -7.27
C GLU A 480 5.20 -31.13 -5.95
N LYS A 481 5.56 -30.47 -4.85
CA LYS A 481 5.47 -31.01 -3.48
C LYS A 481 4.58 -30.10 -2.65
N MET A 482 3.66 -30.70 -1.89
CA MET A 482 2.83 -29.96 -0.94
C MET A 482 3.59 -29.77 0.38
N GLU A 483 3.78 -28.52 0.79
CA GLU A 483 4.31 -28.15 2.10
C GLU A 483 3.24 -27.37 2.89
N GLY A 484 2.56 -28.07 3.81
CA GLY A 484 1.48 -27.50 4.60
C GLY A 484 0.28 -27.10 3.71
N THR A 485 0.04 -25.78 3.60
CA THR A 485 -1.03 -25.21 2.75
C THR A 485 -0.49 -24.51 1.49
N SER A 486 0.78 -24.71 1.14
CA SER A 486 1.41 -24.14 -0.05
C SER A 486 2.07 -25.24 -0.89
N SER A 487 2.46 -24.90 -2.11
CA SER A 487 3.18 -25.79 -3.02
C SER A 487 4.60 -25.29 -3.25
N THR A 488 5.52 -26.23 -3.49
CA THR A 488 6.90 -26.01 -3.92
C THR A 488 7.22 -26.91 -5.11
N ASN A 489 8.22 -26.54 -5.89
CA ASN A 489 8.78 -27.36 -6.96
C ASN A 489 10.31 -27.19 -6.93
N PRO A 490 11.03 -28.06 -6.19
CA PRO A 490 12.48 -27.96 -6.03
C PRO A 490 13.27 -28.15 -7.31
N GLU A 491 12.79 -29.00 -8.20
CA GLU A 491 13.42 -29.30 -9.48
C GLU A 491 13.28 -28.10 -10.43
N GLU A 492 12.10 -27.47 -10.50
CA GLU A 492 11.89 -26.20 -11.22
C GLU A 492 12.74 -25.07 -10.63
N ALA A 493 12.85 -24.97 -9.30
CA ALA A 493 13.67 -23.96 -8.64
C ALA A 493 15.16 -24.11 -8.98
N THR A 494 15.67 -25.34 -8.93
CA THR A 494 17.05 -25.67 -9.29
C THR A 494 17.33 -25.30 -10.75
N PHE A 495 16.44 -25.72 -11.65
CA PHE A 495 16.53 -25.40 -13.07
C PHE A 495 16.50 -23.90 -13.34
N LEU A 496 15.62 -23.16 -12.66
CA LEU A 496 15.51 -21.71 -12.77
C LEU A 496 16.86 -21.04 -12.51
N PHE A 497 17.58 -21.46 -11.46
CA PHE A 497 18.88 -20.89 -11.16
C PHE A 497 19.97 -21.31 -12.13
N THR A 498 19.94 -22.53 -12.67
CA THR A 498 20.83 -22.94 -13.77
C THR A 498 20.63 -22.03 -15.00
N HIS A 499 19.37 -21.84 -15.42
CA HIS A 499 19.05 -20.97 -16.56
C HIS A 499 19.38 -19.49 -16.27
N LEU A 500 19.17 -19.02 -15.04
CA LEU A 500 19.52 -17.67 -14.62
C LEU A 500 21.04 -17.46 -14.59
N ALA A 501 21.82 -18.44 -14.13
CA ALA A 501 23.27 -18.38 -14.12
C ALA A 501 23.85 -18.24 -15.52
N GLN A 502 23.35 -19.02 -16.49
CA GLN A 502 23.73 -18.89 -17.90
C GLN A 502 23.40 -17.50 -18.47
N LEU A 503 22.21 -16.96 -18.15
CA LEU A 503 21.87 -15.60 -18.56
C LEU A 503 22.80 -14.57 -17.91
N VAL A 504 23.12 -14.71 -16.63
CA VAL A 504 24.02 -13.80 -15.91
C VAL A 504 25.43 -13.86 -16.49
N GLU A 505 25.92 -15.04 -16.85
CA GLU A 505 27.21 -15.22 -17.55
C GLU A 505 27.22 -14.45 -18.87
N GLN A 506 26.19 -14.63 -19.71
CA GLN A 506 26.04 -13.86 -20.95
C GLN A 506 26.00 -12.35 -20.70
N LEU A 507 25.20 -11.91 -19.73
CA LEU A 507 25.09 -10.49 -19.36
C LEU A 507 26.40 -9.92 -18.85
N SER A 508 27.23 -10.71 -18.17
CA SER A 508 28.53 -10.26 -17.68
C SER A 508 29.50 -9.91 -18.82
N GLY A 509 29.31 -10.50 -20.01
CA GLY A 509 30.02 -10.13 -21.23
C GLY A 509 29.61 -8.78 -21.83
N HIS A 510 28.42 -8.29 -21.48
CA HIS A 510 27.83 -7.04 -22.02
C HIS A 510 27.75 -5.90 -21.00
N TYR A 511 27.72 -6.20 -19.71
CA TYR A 511 27.45 -5.23 -18.65
C TYR A 511 28.49 -5.31 -17.53
N ALA A 512 29.00 -4.15 -17.11
CA ALA A 512 29.73 -4.04 -15.86
C ALA A 512 28.77 -4.17 -14.66
N LEU A 513 29.28 -4.68 -13.53
CA LEU A 513 28.51 -4.83 -12.27
C LEU A 513 27.77 -3.54 -11.83
N THR A 514 28.38 -2.38 -12.06
CA THR A 514 27.80 -1.07 -11.70
C THR A 514 26.53 -0.74 -12.49
N ASN A 515 26.44 -1.18 -13.74
CA ASN A 515 25.29 -0.97 -14.64
C ASN A 515 24.60 -2.30 -14.99
N PHE A 516 24.74 -3.30 -14.13
CA PHE A 516 24.14 -4.62 -14.37
C PHE A 516 22.61 -4.54 -14.33
N PRO A 517 21.90 -5.19 -15.27
CA PRO A 517 20.44 -5.20 -15.30
C PRO A 517 19.84 -5.69 -13.98
N SER A 518 18.76 -5.06 -13.57
CA SER A 518 18.03 -5.47 -12.37
C SER A 518 17.18 -6.72 -12.66
N ILE A 519 17.19 -7.69 -11.74
CA ILE A 519 16.54 -8.99 -11.92
C ILE A 519 15.50 -9.19 -10.81
N ALA A 520 14.35 -9.77 -11.15
CA ALA A 520 13.45 -10.35 -10.18
C ALA A 520 13.13 -11.81 -10.49
N VAL A 521 13.05 -12.62 -9.44
CA VAL A 521 12.48 -13.96 -9.47
C VAL A 521 11.17 -13.91 -8.68
N ILE A 522 10.07 -14.22 -9.35
CA ILE A 522 8.73 -14.18 -8.75
C ILE A 522 8.03 -15.52 -8.86
N SER A 523 7.20 -15.82 -7.85
CA SER A 523 6.37 -17.01 -7.81
C SER A 523 5.04 -16.68 -7.10
N PRO A 524 3.92 -17.34 -7.44
CA PRO A 524 2.66 -17.20 -6.72
C PRO A 524 2.72 -17.78 -5.29
N TYR A 525 3.64 -18.71 -5.00
CA TYR A 525 3.64 -19.53 -3.79
C TYR A 525 4.71 -19.10 -2.78
N LYS A 526 4.31 -18.89 -1.52
CA LYS A 526 5.22 -18.39 -0.47
C LYS A 526 6.33 -19.38 -0.11
N GLU A 527 6.03 -20.67 -0.03
CA GLU A 527 7.06 -21.68 0.25
C GLU A 527 8.03 -21.84 -0.93
N GLN A 528 7.56 -21.69 -2.18
CA GLN A 528 8.46 -21.64 -3.34
C GLN A 528 9.41 -20.44 -3.24
N ILE A 529 8.93 -19.27 -2.82
CA ILE A 529 9.80 -18.10 -2.58
C ILE A 529 10.83 -18.37 -1.49
N ARG A 530 10.48 -19.11 -0.44
CA ARG A 530 11.44 -19.50 0.61
C ARG A 530 12.53 -20.41 0.05
N LEU A 531 12.14 -21.42 -0.73
CA LEU A 531 13.06 -22.33 -1.41
C LEU A 531 14.00 -21.59 -2.37
N LEU A 532 13.44 -20.69 -3.20
CA LEU A 532 14.21 -19.89 -4.15
C LEU A 532 15.24 -18.99 -3.44
N ARG A 533 14.90 -18.42 -2.29
CA ARG A 533 15.85 -17.62 -1.49
C ARG A 533 16.99 -18.45 -0.93
N ASP A 534 16.69 -19.65 -0.42
CA ASP A 534 17.70 -20.57 0.10
C ASP A 534 18.65 -21.02 -1.03
N GLN A 535 18.11 -21.34 -2.20
CA GLN A 535 18.93 -21.71 -3.35
C GLN A 535 19.81 -20.55 -3.86
N LEU A 536 19.30 -19.31 -3.94
CA LEU A 536 20.11 -18.15 -4.33
C LEU A 536 21.29 -17.94 -3.36
N ALA A 537 21.06 -18.08 -2.05
CA ALA A 537 22.10 -17.91 -1.05
C ALA A 537 23.23 -18.95 -1.17
N ASN A 538 22.90 -20.14 -1.70
CA ASN A 538 23.81 -21.25 -1.87
C ASN A 538 24.37 -21.37 -3.31
N HIS A 539 24.07 -20.43 -4.22
CA HIS A 539 24.49 -20.50 -5.63
C HIS A 539 25.75 -19.64 -5.90
N PRO A 540 26.96 -20.23 -6.01
CA PRO A 540 28.22 -19.47 -5.98
C PRO A 540 28.33 -18.37 -7.03
N GLU A 541 27.85 -18.64 -8.25
CA GLU A 541 27.94 -17.72 -9.39
C GLU A 541 26.99 -16.52 -9.29
N LEU A 542 25.87 -16.67 -8.56
CA LEU A 542 24.83 -15.66 -8.46
C LEU A 542 24.94 -14.82 -7.20
N VAL A 543 25.63 -15.32 -6.17
CA VAL A 543 25.86 -14.60 -4.91
C VAL A 543 26.54 -13.24 -5.16
N THR A 544 27.46 -13.14 -6.13
CA THR A 544 28.09 -11.86 -6.51
C THR A 544 27.09 -10.83 -7.05
N TYR A 545 25.95 -11.28 -7.57
CA TYR A 545 24.87 -10.44 -8.11
C TYR A 545 23.67 -10.36 -7.17
N GLY A 546 23.77 -10.84 -5.93
CA GLY A 546 22.66 -10.91 -4.97
C GLY A 546 21.91 -9.58 -4.79
N ASP A 547 22.64 -8.46 -4.74
CA ASP A 547 22.04 -7.10 -4.63
C ASP A 547 21.23 -6.67 -5.86
N LYS A 548 21.42 -7.35 -7.00
CA LYS A 548 20.69 -7.12 -8.26
C LYS A 548 19.48 -8.04 -8.41
N ILE A 549 19.39 -9.13 -7.63
CA ILE A 549 18.37 -10.17 -7.74
C ILE A 549 17.38 -10.06 -6.58
N ALA A 550 16.14 -9.70 -6.89
CA ALA A 550 15.06 -9.64 -5.89
C ALA A 550 14.13 -10.86 -5.99
N ILE A 551 13.92 -11.58 -4.88
CA ILE A 551 13.02 -12.76 -4.85
C ILE A 551 11.78 -12.46 -4.01
N ASN A 552 10.60 -12.47 -4.62
CA ASN A 552 9.34 -12.00 -4.03
C ASN A 552 8.09 -12.68 -4.59
N THR A 553 6.98 -12.66 -3.85
CA THR A 553 5.69 -13.10 -4.41
C THR A 553 5.15 -12.07 -5.40
N ILE A 554 4.21 -12.47 -6.26
CA ILE A 554 3.54 -11.55 -7.21
C ILE A 554 2.94 -10.34 -6.46
N ASP A 555 2.22 -10.56 -5.36
CA ASP A 555 1.57 -9.52 -4.58
C ASP A 555 2.56 -8.51 -3.98
N SER A 556 3.70 -8.97 -3.45
CA SER A 556 4.70 -8.06 -2.86
C SER A 556 5.53 -7.32 -3.91
N PHE A 557 5.52 -7.78 -5.16
CA PHE A 557 6.19 -7.14 -6.28
C PHE A 557 5.34 -6.06 -6.98
N GLN A 558 4.11 -5.84 -6.51
CA GLN A 558 3.22 -4.85 -7.10
C GLN A 558 3.81 -3.44 -7.08
N GLY A 559 3.67 -2.72 -8.19
CA GLY A 559 4.23 -1.37 -8.36
C GLY A 559 5.75 -1.31 -8.59
N GLN A 560 6.45 -2.44 -8.51
CA GLN A 560 7.86 -2.54 -8.90
C GLN A 560 8.00 -2.92 -10.38
N GLU A 561 9.20 -2.77 -10.91
CA GLU A 561 9.62 -3.20 -12.25
C GLU A 561 11.10 -3.59 -12.22
N ARG A 562 11.51 -4.47 -13.14
CA ARG A 562 12.90 -4.92 -13.32
C ARG A 562 13.22 -5.08 -14.79
N ASP A 563 14.50 -5.01 -15.12
CA ASP A 563 14.95 -5.22 -16.49
C ASP A 563 14.67 -6.66 -16.94
N VAL A 564 14.89 -7.62 -16.03
CA VAL A 564 14.62 -9.05 -16.23
C VAL A 564 13.67 -9.56 -15.15
N VAL A 565 12.65 -10.33 -15.56
CA VAL A 565 11.76 -11.03 -14.62
C VAL A 565 11.69 -12.51 -14.98
N TYR A 566 11.95 -13.34 -14.00
CA TYR A 566 11.73 -14.79 -14.02
C TYR A 566 10.47 -15.11 -13.23
N ILE A 567 9.56 -15.90 -13.82
CA ILE A 567 8.35 -16.39 -13.15
C ILE A 567 8.47 -17.91 -13.00
N SER A 568 8.51 -18.38 -11.74
CA SER A 568 8.37 -19.79 -11.38
C SER A 568 6.88 -20.10 -11.17
N MET A 569 6.31 -20.91 -12.06
CA MET A 569 4.90 -21.28 -12.04
C MET A 569 4.57 -22.35 -10.99
N THR A 570 5.56 -23.16 -10.58
CA THR A 570 5.51 -24.17 -9.50
C THR A 570 4.59 -25.36 -9.77
N ARG A 571 3.40 -25.14 -10.36
CA ARG A 571 2.38 -26.18 -10.57
C ARG A 571 2.79 -27.14 -11.66
N SER A 572 2.87 -28.41 -11.29
CA SER A 572 3.21 -29.54 -12.17
C SER A 572 2.62 -30.81 -11.54
N ASN A 573 1.48 -31.28 -12.08
CA ASN A 573 0.75 -32.44 -11.56
C ASN A 573 -0.12 -33.14 -12.61
N ASN A 574 -0.35 -34.44 -12.42
CA ASN A 574 -1.14 -35.26 -13.34
C ASN A 574 -2.64 -34.92 -13.37
N GLN A 575 -3.14 -34.18 -12.38
CA GLN A 575 -4.55 -33.79 -12.29
C GLN A 575 -4.86 -32.52 -13.12
N GLY A 576 -3.84 -31.80 -13.58
CA GLY A 576 -4.02 -30.52 -14.26
C GLY A 576 -4.54 -29.40 -13.35
N ASP A 577 -4.34 -29.52 -12.03
CA ASP A 577 -4.79 -28.52 -11.06
C ASP A 577 -3.81 -27.35 -10.99
N ILE A 578 -4.26 -26.17 -11.38
CA ILE A 578 -3.49 -24.93 -11.37
C ILE A 578 -3.71 -24.11 -10.09
N GLY A 579 -4.69 -24.46 -9.26
CA GLY A 579 -5.01 -23.79 -8.01
C GLY A 579 -5.05 -22.26 -8.10
N PHE A 580 -4.13 -21.61 -7.39
CA PHE A 580 -4.03 -20.16 -7.25
C PHE A 580 -3.72 -19.41 -8.55
N LEU A 581 -3.23 -20.11 -9.57
CA LEU A 581 -2.98 -19.56 -10.91
C LEU A 581 -4.27 -19.31 -11.71
N SER A 582 -5.43 -19.75 -11.23
CA SER A 582 -6.72 -19.47 -11.88
C SER A 582 -7.08 -17.98 -11.93
N ASP A 583 -6.51 -17.15 -11.03
CA ASP A 583 -6.65 -15.69 -11.09
C ASP A 583 -5.66 -15.09 -12.09
N ILE A 584 -6.12 -14.95 -13.33
CA ILE A 584 -5.32 -14.42 -14.45
C ILE A 584 -4.86 -12.96 -14.24
N ARG A 585 -5.48 -12.19 -13.33
CA ARG A 585 -5.03 -10.81 -13.02
C ARG A 585 -3.67 -10.84 -12.31
N ARG A 586 -3.37 -11.88 -11.53
CA ARG A 586 -2.04 -12.10 -10.93
C ARG A 586 -0.99 -12.30 -12.00
N MET A 587 -1.29 -13.12 -13.01
CA MET A 587 -0.35 -13.33 -14.12
C MET A 587 -0.17 -12.06 -14.93
N ASN A 588 -1.23 -11.29 -15.18
CA ASN A 588 -1.13 -9.98 -15.82
C ASN A 588 -0.16 -9.06 -15.05
N VAL A 589 -0.28 -9.01 -13.72
CA VAL A 589 0.68 -8.26 -12.89
C VAL A 589 2.08 -8.81 -13.05
N ALA A 590 2.29 -10.12 -12.92
CA ALA A 590 3.59 -10.77 -12.96
C ALA A 590 4.34 -10.51 -14.29
N MET A 591 3.68 -10.73 -15.43
CA MET A 591 4.26 -10.52 -16.76
C MET A 591 4.64 -9.05 -17.00
N THR A 592 3.80 -8.12 -16.54
CA THR A 592 3.96 -6.68 -16.79
C THR A 592 4.97 -5.99 -15.86
N ARG A 593 5.77 -6.76 -15.11
CA ARG A 593 6.89 -6.27 -14.30
C ARG A 593 8.21 -6.21 -15.07
N ALA A 594 8.34 -6.98 -16.15
CA ALA A 594 9.53 -7.03 -16.99
C ALA A 594 9.64 -5.81 -17.89
N ARG A 595 10.82 -5.22 -18.00
CA ARG A 595 11.09 -4.14 -18.98
C ARG A 595 11.63 -4.69 -20.29
N LYS A 596 12.70 -5.50 -20.20
CA LYS A 596 13.46 -5.97 -21.37
C LYS A 596 13.30 -7.45 -21.64
N LYS A 597 13.29 -8.28 -20.58
CA LYS A 597 13.18 -9.74 -20.71
C LYS A 597 12.24 -10.34 -19.67
N LEU A 598 11.33 -11.18 -20.14
CA LEU A 598 10.42 -12.00 -19.36
C LEU A 598 10.71 -13.48 -19.63
N VAL A 599 11.04 -14.23 -18.58
CA VAL A 599 11.22 -15.69 -18.64
C VAL A 599 10.15 -16.32 -17.75
N VAL A 600 9.33 -17.20 -18.30
CA VAL A 600 8.32 -17.97 -17.56
C VAL A 600 8.72 -19.43 -17.61
N ILE A 601 8.88 -20.05 -16.44
CA ILE A 601 9.24 -21.46 -16.31
C ILE A 601 8.06 -22.20 -15.71
N GLY A 602 7.61 -23.25 -16.36
CA GLY A 602 6.50 -24.06 -15.86
C GLY A 602 6.14 -25.22 -16.77
N ASP A 603 5.30 -26.11 -16.25
CA ASP A 603 4.85 -27.31 -16.94
C ASP A 603 3.64 -27.00 -17.84
N SER A 604 3.85 -27.01 -19.16
CA SER A 604 2.77 -26.75 -20.13
C SER A 604 1.63 -27.75 -20.01
N SER A 605 1.89 -29.01 -19.64
CA SER A 605 0.87 -30.06 -19.57
C SER A 605 -0.14 -29.80 -18.44
N THR A 606 0.33 -29.24 -17.33
CA THR A 606 -0.50 -28.79 -16.20
C THR A 606 -1.13 -27.44 -16.48
N LEU A 607 -0.38 -26.47 -16.99
CA LEU A 607 -0.84 -25.08 -17.13
C LEU A 607 -1.89 -24.92 -18.25
N ALA A 608 -1.75 -25.64 -19.36
CA ALA A 608 -2.61 -25.50 -20.54
C ALA A 608 -4.08 -25.90 -20.30
N GLN A 609 -4.43 -26.44 -19.13
CA GLN A 609 -5.82 -26.70 -18.74
C GLN A 609 -6.66 -25.42 -18.65
N LEU A 610 -6.03 -24.27 -18.40
CA LEU A 610 -6.69 -22.97 -18.52
C LEU A 610 -6.39 -22.36 -19.90
N PRO A 611 -7.41 -21.96 -20.68
CA PRO A 611 -7.21 -21.36 -22.01
C PRO A 611 -6.23 -20.19 -21.99
N PHE A 612 -6.24 -19.38 -20.93
CA PHE A 612 -5.32 -18.27 -20.75
C PHE A 612 -3.84 -18.68 -20.77
N TYR A 613 -3.46 -19.84 -20.23
CA TYR A 613 -2.06 -20.28 -20.26
C TYR A 613 -1.72 -20.99 -21.59
N ALA A 614 -2.66 -21.76 -22.15
CA ALA A 614 -2.47 -22.37 -23.47
C ALA A 614 -2.23 -21.29 -24.55
N ASP A 615 -3.04 -20.22 -24.53
CA ASP A 615 -2.90 -19.08 -25.44
C ASP A 615 -1.59 -18.32 -25.21
N PHE A 616 -1.11 -18.22 -23.97
CA PHE A 616 0.17 -17.58 -23.65
C PHE A 616 1.36 -18.39 -24.17
N ILE A 617 1.34 -19.71 -24.01
CA ILE A 617 2.39 -20.61 -24.52
C ILE A 617 2.43 -20.54 -26.04
N THR A 618 1.27 -20.59 -26.69
CA THR A 618 1.15 -20.43 -28.15
C THR A 618 1.67 -19.06 -28.60
N TYR A 619 1.37 -18.00 -27.85
CA TYR A 619 1.90 -16.67 -28.14
C TYR A 619 3.44 -16.62 -27.99
N ALA A 620 4.01 -17.24 -26.95
CA ALA A 620 5.45 -17.33 -26.78
C ALA A 620 6.13 -18.09 -27.94
N GLU A 621 5.52 -19.18 -28.41
CA GLU A 621 5.97 -19.92 -29.59
C GLU A 621 5.95 -19.05 -30.85
N GLN A 622 4.86 -18.29 -31.08
CA GLN A 622 4.76 -17.34 -32.20
C GLN A 622 5.81 -16.23 -32.15
N GLN A 623 6.27 -15.84 -30.95
CA GLN A 623 7.37 -14.90 -30.77
C GLN A 623 8.76 -15.56 -30.89
N GLY A 624 8.84 -16.87 -31.14
CA GLY A 624 10.08 -17.64 -31.18
C GLY A 624 10.71 -17.90 -29.81
N GLY A 625 9.96 -17.67 -28.74
CA GLY A 625 10.41 -17.72 -27.35
C GLY A 625 10.14 -19.03 -26.60
N TYR A 626 9.49 -20.01 -27.22
CA TYR A 626 9.27 -21.32 -26.60
C TYR A 626 10.55 -22.15 -26.60
N GLN A 627 10.89 -22.72 -25.46
CA GLN A 627 12.07 -23.57 -25.26
C GLN A 627 11.70 -24.76 -24.37
N SER A 628 12.30 -25.93 -24.59
CA SER A 628 12.17 -27.06 -23.69
C SER A 628 13.29 -27.05 -22.65
N ALA A 629 12.99 -27.36 -21.39
CA ALA A 629 14.00 -27.54 -20.36
C ALA A 629 15.03 -28.65 -20.70
N TRP A 630 14.67 -29.61 -21.57
CA TRP A 630 15.58 -30.62 -22.12
C TRP A 630 16.76 -30.04 -22.91
N GLU A 631 16.62 -28.84 -23.47
CA GLU A 631 17.70 -28.16 -24.21
C GLU A 631 18.86 -27.75 -23.29
N TYR A 632 18.64 -27.73 -21.97
CA TYR A 632 19.57 -27.25 -20.95
C TYR A 632 20.06 -28.33 -19.98
N THR A 633 19.53 -29.55 -20.04
CA THR A 633 19.91 -30.68 -19.18
C THR A 633 20.97 -31.59 -19.80
N SER A 634 21.75 -31.07 -20.76
CA SER A 634 22.84 -31.78 -21.47
C SER A 634 24.16 -31.78 -20.71
#